data_AF-A0A1F3D9K3-F1
#
_entry.id   AF-A0A1F3D9K3-F1
#
_cell.length_a   1.000
_cell.length_b   1.000
_cell.length_c   1.000
_cell.angle_alpha   90.00
_cell.angle_beta   90.00
_cell.angle_gamma   90.00
#
_symmetry.space_group_name_H-M   'P 1'
#
loop_
_entity.id
_entity.type
_entity.pdbx_description
1 polymer ?
#
loop_
_entity_poly.entity_id
_entity_poly.type
_entity_poly.pdbx_seq_one_letter_code
_entity_poly.pdbx_strand_id
1 'polypeptide(L)'
;MNFFNRSAYFEMVTGNFNKAVELAQKSYSIDSNNKESLRVLGLSYLFKRQYQESSLYFRKFAEILIAMGEFQTGSMVPIGYACLRNGNNEKAEKWFNEQKEFSEVSLKYGRWYSAWGFADLDLGIMYSLRGEKEKAYKHLRKFADVKVCPLFLITDMKYSPVYDSLRNDEEFQALYKNLEAKYQAESERVRKWIEKQGKL
;
A
#
# COMPACT_ATOMS: atom_id res chain seq x y z
N MET A 1 1.25 4.69 20.47
CA MET A 1 1.44 3.53 19.55
C MET A 1 1.68 2.29 20.40
N ASN A 2 0.73 1.36 20.46
CA ASN A 2 0.81 0.18 21.33
C ASN A 2 1.60 -0.98 20.66
N PHE A 3 2.04 -1.95 21.47
CA PHE A 3 2.78 -3.13 21.00
C PHE A 3 2.00 -3.91 19.92
N PHE A 4 0.70 -4.15 20.16
CA PHE A 4 -0.15 -4.91 19.26
C PHE A 4 -0.22 -4.33 17.85
N ASN A 5 -0.25 -3.02 17.71
CA ASN A 5 -0.23 -2.35 16.41
C ASN A 5 1.05 -2.64 15.63
N ARG A 6 2.22 -2.49 16.27
CA ARG A 6 3.51 -2.74 15.61
C ARG A 6 3.61 -4.19 15.16
N SER A 7 3.21 -5.13 16.02
CA SER A 7 3.15 -6.54 15.67
C SER A 7 2.16 -6.80 14.54
N ALA A 8 0.97 -6.19 14.57
CA ALA A 8 -0.02 -6.35 13.50
C ALA A 8 0.49 -5.85 12.15
N TYR A 9 1.15 -4.69 12.12
CA TYR A 9 1.78 -4.18 10.91
C TYR A 9 2.88 -5.14 10.42
N PHE A 10 3.72 -5.65 11.31
CA PHE A 10 4.76 -6.61 10.96
C PHE A 10 4.20 -7.91 10.36
N GLU A 11 3.16 -8.47 10.98
CA GLU A 11 2.45 -9.64 10.44
C GLU A 11 1.82 -9.34 9.08
N MET A 12 1.25 -8.14 8.89
CA MET A 12 0.69 -7.73 7.60
C MET A 12 1.77 -7.67 6.51
N VAL A 13 2.90 -7.01 6.77
CA VAL A 13 3.97 -6.87 5.77
C VAL A 13 4.73 -8.16 5.48
N THR A 14 4.61 -9.17 6.35
CA THR A 14 5.17 -10.52 6.12
C THR A 14 4.15 -11.47 5.47
N GLY A 15 2.93 -11.02 5.20
CA GLY A 15 1.89 -11.80 4.52
C GLY A 15 0.96 -12.59 5.45
N ASN A 16 1.14 -12.48 6.77
CA ASN A 16 0.33 -13.18 7.78
C ASN A 16 -0.97 -12.42 8.10
N PHE A 17 -1.82 -12.22 7.10
CA PHE A 17 -2.99 -11.33 7.21
C PHE A 17 -3.99 -11.74 8.30
N ASN A 18 -4.15 -13.04 8.57
CA ASN A 18 -5.00 -13.51 9.67
C ASN A 18 -4.47 -13.03 11.03
N LYS A 19 -3.15 -13.13 11.26
CA LYS A 19 -2.52 -12.70 12.50
C LYS A 19 -2.50 -11.17 12.61
N ALA A 20 -2.29 -10.49 11.50
CA ALA A 20 -2.40 -9.04 11.40
C ALA A 20 -3.78 -8.54 11.85
N VAL A 21 -4.86 -9.17 11.36
CA VAL A 21 -6.23 -8.83 11.79
C VAL A 21 -6.42 -9.05 13.29
N GLU A 22 -6.02 -10.22 13.81
CA GLU A 22 -6.17 -10.54 15.24
C GLU A 22 -5.49 -9.49 16.14
N LEU A 23 -4.23 -9.15 15.83
CA LEU A 23 -3.46 -8.19 16.61
C LEU A 23 -3.97 -6.75 16.42
N ALA A 24 -4.36 -6.37 15.21
CA ALA A 24 -4.91 -5.04 14.96
C ALA A 24 -6.29 -4.86 15.63
N GLN A 25 -7.11 -5.92 15.74
CA GLN A 25 -8.35 -5.88 16.52
C GLN A 25 -8.10 -5.73 18.01
N LYS A 26 -7.07 -6.40 18.57
CA LYS A 26 -6.64 -6.16 19.96
C LYS A 26 -6.23 -4.70 20.16
N SER A 27 -5.43 -4.16 19.24
CA SER A 27 -5.05 -2.75 19.27
C SER A 27 -6.27 -1.81 19.18
N TYR A 28 -7.20 -2.09 18.28
CA TYR A 28 -8.46 -1.34 18.09
C TYR A 28 -9.36 -1.38 19.34
N SER A 29 -9.38 -2.50 20.07
CA SER A 29 -10.15 -2.61 21.32
C SER A 29 -9.59 -1.76 22.47
N ILE A 30 -8.29 -1.44 22.43
CA ILE A 30 -7.64 -0.57 23.40
C ILE A 30 -7.87 0.90 23.05
N ASP A 31 -7.74 1.24 21.76
CA ASP A 31 -7.95 2.60 21.24
C ASP A 31 -8.61 2.51 19.86
N SER A 32 -9.91 2.80 19.83
CA SER A 32 -10.70 2.74 18.59
C SER A 32 -10.38 3.86 17.59
N ASN A 33 -9.67 4.90 18.03
CA ASN A 33 -9.25 6.02 17.17
C ASN A 33 -7.81 5.83 16.67
N ASN A 34 -7.20 4.68 16.95
CA ASN A 34 -5.86 4.39 16.50
C ASN A 34 -5.80 4.22 14.96
N LYS A 35 -5.44 5.31 14.26
CA LYS A 35 -5.42 5.37 12.78
C LYS A 35 -4.63 4.23 12.13
N GLU A 36 -3.49 3.87 12.71
CA GLU A 36 -2.64 2.80 12.19
C GLU A 36 -3.29 1.42 12.33
N SER A 37 -4.04 1.17 13.41
CA SER A 37 -4.78 -0.10 13.58
C SER A 37 -5.91 -0.21 12.57
N LEU A 38 -6.63 0.89 12.35
CA LEU A 38 -7.68 0.98 11.33
C LEU A 38 -7.11 0.75 9.93
N ARG A 39 -5.95 1.34 9.62
CA ARG A 39 -5.25 1.15 8.34
C ARG A 39 -4.82 -0.30 8.13
N VAL A 40 -4.21 -0.93 9.14
CA VAL A 40 -3.80 -2.35 9.08
C VAL A 40 -5.01 -3.27 8.93
N LEU A 41 -6.12 -3.01 9.62
CA LEU A 41 -7.36 -3.78 9.43
C LEU A 41 -7.89 -3.62 8.01
N GLY A 42 -8.04 -2.39 7.51
CA GLY A 42 -8.52 -2.11 6.17
C GLY A 42 -7.71 -2.83 5.09
N LEU A 43 -6.37 -2.75 5.15
CA LEU A 43 -5.45 -3.41 4.23
C LEU A 43 -5.46 -4.94 4.39
N SER A 44 -5.44 -5.47 5.62
CA SER A 44 -5.43 -6.91 5.84
C SER A 44 -6.73 -7.57 5.35
N TYR A 45 -7.88 -6.94 5.58
CA TYR A 45 -9.15 -7.39 5.01
C TYR A 45 -9.16 -7.27 3.48
N LEU A 46 -8.58 -6.21 2.91
CA LEU A 46 -8.43 -6.05 1.46
C LEU A 46 -7.60 -7.19 0.85
N PHE A 47 -6.45 -7.51 1.44
CA PHE A 47 -5.56 -8.59 0.99
C PHE A 47 -6.21 -9.97 1.13
N LYS A 48 -7.12 -10.11 2.10
CA LYS A 48 -8.00 -11.28 2.26
C LYS A 48 -9.23 -11.27 1.35
N ARG A 49 -9.39 -10.25 0.50
CA ARG A 49 -10.55 -10.06 -0.40
C ARG A 49 -11.89 -9.94 0.33
N GLN A 50 -11.85 -9.57 1.60
CA GLN A 50 -13.00 -9.31 2.46
C GLN A 50 -13.38 -7.83 2.34
N TYR A 51 -14.02 -7.49 1.23
CA TYR A 51 -14.20 -6.09 0.81
C TYR A 51 -15.14 -5.30 1.73
N GLN A 52 -16.17 -5.94 2.28
CA GLN A 52 -17.13 -5.28 3.17
C GLN A 52 -16.44 -4.81 4.47
N GLU A 53 -15.67 -5.71 5.09
CA GLU A 53 -14.89 -5.44 6.29
C GLU A 53 -13.77 -4.43 6.00
N SER A 54 -13.09 -4.57 4.87
CA SER A 54 -12.09 -3.61 4.41
C SER A 54 -12.66 -2.19 4.32
N SER A 55 -13.81 -2.02 3.65
CA SER A 55 -14.49 -0.72 3.56
C SER A 55 -14.96 -0.17 4.91
N LEU A 56 -15.40 -1.02 5.83
CA LEU A 56 -15.78 -0.60 7.19
C LEU A 56 -14.61 0.09 7.90
N TYR A 57 -13.43 -0.54 7.90
CA TYR A 57 -12.25 0.01 8.59
C TYR A 57 -11.60 1.16 7.83
N PHE A 58 -11.59 1.12 6.50
CA PHE A 58 -11.14 2.24 5.68
C PHE A 58 -11.99 3.49 5.84
N ARG A 59 -13.32 3.36 6.01
CA ARG A 59 -14.19 4.50 6.31
C ARG A 59 -13.78 5.17 7.63
N LYS A 60 -13.64 4.37 8.70
CA LYS A 60 -13.19 4.87 10.01
C LYS A 60 -11.80 5.52 9.93
N PHE A 61 -10.88 4.92 9.18
CA PHE A 61 -9.55 5.47 8.95
C PHE A 61 -9.61 6.82 8.25
N ALA A 62 -10.39 6.94 7.17
CA ALA A 62 -10.59 8.18 6.44
C ALA A 62 -11.22 9.28 7.30
N GLU A 63 -12.21 8.96 8.13
CA GLU A 63 -12.82 9.90 9.08
C GLU A 63 -11.78 10.51 10.04
N ILE A 64 -10.87 9.68 10.57
CA ILE A 64 -9.77 10.16 11.43
C ILE A 64 -8.80 11.05 10.65
N LEU A 65 -8.41 10.66 9.42
CA LEU A 65 -7.51 11.48 8.60
C LEU A 65 -8.11 12.86 8.28
N ILE A 66 -9.39 12.91 7.94
CA ILE A 66 -10.11 14.17 7.69
C ILE A 66 -10.09 15.05 8.95
N ALA A 67 -10.43 14.48 10.10
CA ALA A 67 -10.44 15.20 11.38
C ALA A 67 -9.04 15.75 11.77
N MET A 68 -7.97 15.06 11.36
CA MET A 68 -6.59 15.49 11.60
C MET A 68 -6.03 16.43 10.53
N GLY A 69 -6.75 16.69 9.44
CA GLY A 69 -6.21 17.43 8.29
C GLY A 69 -5.16 16.65 7.48
N GLU A 70 -5.04 15.33 7.68
CA GLU A 70 -4.09 14.43 7.03
C GLU A 70 -4.74 13.61 5.90
N PHE A 71 -5.74 14.15 5.20
CA PHE A 71 -6.53 13.40 4.23
C PHE A 71 -5.73 12.82 3.05
N GLN A 72 -4.67 13.52 2.61
CA GLN A 72 -3.85 13.11 1.47
C GLN A 72 -2.77 12.11 1.90
N THR A 73 -3.04 10.82 1.68
CA THR A 73 -2.13 9.71 2.02
C THR A 73 -2.04 8.69 0.88
N GLY A 74 -0.99 7.86 0.88
CA GLY A 74 -0.87 6.74 -0.08
C GLY A 74 -1.83 5.57 0.14
N SER A 75 -2.92 5.77 0.90
CA SER A 75 -3.95 4.74 1.10
C SER A 75 -5.20 4.97 0.24
N MET A 76 -5.26 6.05 -0.56
CA MET A 76 -6.48 6.39 -1.31
C MET A 76 -6.81 5.37 -2.41
N VAL A 77 -5.82 4.79 -3.11
CA VAL A 77 -6.07 3.72 -4.10
C VAL A 77 -6.70 2.47 -3.46
N PRO A 78 -6.13 1.87 -2.39
CA PRO A 78 -6.80 0.78 -1.67
C PRO A 78 -8.22 1.10 -1.19
N ILE A 79 -8.45 2.31 -0.67
CA ILE A 79 -9.78 2.74 -0.19
C ILE A 79 -10.77 2.81 -1.36
N GLY A 80 -10.36 3.44 -2.47
CA GLY A 80 -11.16 3.53 -3.69
C GLY A 80 -11.49 2.16 -4.26
N TYR A 81 -10.51 1.25 -4.30
CA TYR A 81 -10.71 -0.12 -4.76
C TYR A 81 -11.70 -0.90 -3.87
N ALA A 82 -11.60 -0.77 -2.54
CA ALA A 82 -12.57 -1.39 -1.64
C ALA A 82 -14.00 -0.85 -1.88
N CYS A 83 -14.16 0.45 -2.13
CA CYS A 83 -15.44 1.05 -2.51
C CYS A 83 -15.98 0.46 -3.82
N LEU A 84 -15.13 0.37 -4.85
CA LEU A 84 -15.47 -0.19 -6.16
C LEU A 84 -15.97 -1.64 -6.03
N ARG A 85 -15.27 -2.47 -5.26
CA ARG A 85 -15.63 -3.89 -5.05
C ARG A 85 -16.91 -4.10 -4.27
N ASN A 86 -17.35 -3.09 -3.51
CA ASN A 86 -18.65 -3.07 -2.83
C ASN A 86 -19.75 -2.36 -3.65
N GLY A 87 -19.52 -2.07 -4.93
CA GLY A 87 -20.49 -1.44 -5.83
C GLY A 87 -20.66 0.06 -5.63
N ASN A 88 -19.81 0.71 -4.83
CA ASN A 88 -19.86 2.16 -4.60
C ASN A 88 -18.93 2.90 -5.57
N ASN A 89 -19.34 2.93 -6.84
CA ASN A 89 -18.54 3.48 -7.94
C ASN A 89 -18.26 4.98 -7.77
N GLU A 90 -19.24 5.75 -7.29
CA GLU A 90 -19.10 7.20 -7.09
C GLU A 90 -18.02 7.52 -6.05
N LYS A 91 -18.06 6.85 -4.88
CA LYS A 91 -17.02 7.05 -3.86
C LYS A 91 -15.66 6.54 -4.32
N ALA A 92 -15.62 5.44 -5.06
CA ALA A 92 -14.38 4.92 -5.63
C ALA A 92 -13.71 5.96 -6.54
N GLU A 93 -14.50 6.54 -7.46
CA GLU A 93 -14.00 7.53 -8.40
C GLU A 93 -13.55 8.82 -7.70
N LYS A 94 -14.25 9.23 -6.64
CA LYS A 94 -13.76 10.33 -5.78
C LYS A 94 -12.37 10.05 -5.24
N TRP A 95 -12.16 8.89 -4.60
CA TRP A 95 -10.85 8.53 -4.05
C TRP A 95 -9.75 8.43 -5.11
N PHE A 96 -10.08 7.89 -6.27
CA PHE A 96 -9.14 7.84 -7.39
C PHE A 96 -8.76 9.24 -7.87
N ASN A 97 -9.71 10.15 -8.04
CA ASN A 97 -9.40 11.51 -8.49
C ASN A 97 -8.56 12.29 -7.47
N GLU A 98 -8.85 12.16 -6.17
CA GLU A 98 -8.04 12.75 -5.10
C GLU A 98 -6.61 12.21 -5.11
N GLN A 99 -6.43 10.90 -5.29
CA GLN A 99 -5.10 10.30 -5.44
C GLN A 99 -4.37 10.82 -6.67
N LYS A 100 -5.06 10.89 -7.82
CA LYS A 100 -4.48 11.37 -9.06
C LYS A 100 -3.96 12.80 -8.90
N GLU A 101 -4.79 13.69 -8.35
CA GLU A 101 -4.40 15.07 -8.09
C GLU A 101 -3.19 15.14 -7.15
N PHE A 102 -3.21 14.39 -6.04
CA PHE A 102 -2.11 14.33 -5.09
C PHE A 102 -0.80 13.87 -5.76
N SER A 103 -0.86 12.80 -6.57
CA SER A 103 0.30 12.27 -7.30
C SER A 103 0.82 13.26 -8.35
N GLU A 104 -0.05 13.88 -9.14
CA GLU A 104 0.32 14.86 -10.17
C GLU A 104 0.93 16.13 -9.56
N VAL A 105 0.34 16.64 -8.48
CA VAL A 105 0.89 17.76 -7.70
C VAL A 105 2.25 17.39 -7.13
N SER A 106 2.40 16.18 -6.57
CA SER A 106 3.70 15.73 -6.07
C SER A 106 4.75 15.73 -7.17
N LEU A 107 4.46 15.14 -8.33
CA LEU A 107 5.36 15.08 -9.48
C LEU A 107 5.75 16.47 -9.99
N LYS A 108 4.76 17.39 -10.10
CA LYS A 108 4.98 18.75 -10.58
C LYS A 108 5.96 19.54 -9.69
N TYR A 109 5.87 19.35 -8.38
CA TYR A 109 6.66 20.11 -7.41
C TYR A 109 7.80 19.32 -6.77
N GLY A 110 8.07 18.10 -7.23
CA GLY A 110 9.13 17.24 -6.68
C GLY A 110 8.98 16.95 -5.19
N ARG A 111 7.75 16.76 -4.69
CA ARG A 111 7.51 16.51 -3.26
C ARG A 111 8.01 15.12 -2.86
N TRP A 112 8.11 14.91 -1.55
CA TRP A 112 8.59 13.64 -0.96
C TRP A 112 7.89 12.42 -1.57
N TYR A 113 6.58 12.49 -1.84
CA TYR A 113 5.80 11.36 -2.35
C TYR A 113 6.31 10.86 -3.72
N SER A 114 6.60 11.79 -4.64
CA SER A 114 7.21 11.49 -5.93
C SER A 114 8.71 11.19 -5.84
N ALA A 115 9.43 11.79 -4.88
CA ALA A 115 10.85 11.50 -4.68
C ALA A 115 11.10 10.04 -4.28
N TRP A 116 10.15 9.43 -3.57
CA TRP A 116 10.13 8.00 -3.26
C TRP A 116 9.49 7.12 -4.35
N GLY A 117 9.06 7.71 -5.46
CA GLY A 117 8.42 7.03 -6.59
C GLY A 117 6.93 6.69 -6.40
N PHE A 118 6.36 6.91 -5.21
CA PHE A 118 4.97 6.49 -4.92
C PHE A 118 3.93 7.17 -5.82
N ALA A 119 4.19 8.40 -6.26
CA ALA A 119 3.31 9.08 -7.20
C ALA A 119 3.17 8.31 -8.53
N ASP A 120 4.29 7.83 -9.10
CA ASP A 120 4.28 7.01 -10.31
C ASP A 120 3.68 5.63 -10.04
N LEU A 121 3.95 5.02 -8.88
CA LEU A 121 3.32 3.75 -8.50
C LEU A 121 1.80 3.84 -8.52
N ASP A 122 1.22 4.83 -7.83
CA ASP A 122 -0.24 4.98 -7.71
C ASP A 122 -0.90 5.30 -9.05
N LEU A 123 -0.29 6.17 -9.86
CA LEU A 123 -0.78 6.46 -11.20
C LEU A 123 -0.75 5.19 -12.07
N GLY A 124 0.32 4.40 -11.98
CA GLY A 124 0.44 3.11 -12.65
C GLY A 124 -0.70 2.15 -12.29
N ILE A 125 -0.96 1.97 -11.00
CA ILE A 125 -2.05 1.13 -10.50
C ILE A 125 -3.40 1.67 -10.99
N MET A 126 -3.66 2.96 -10.84
CA MET A 126 -4.93 3.57 -11.23
C MET A 126 -5.22 3.42 -12.73
N TYR A 127 -4.24 3.69 -13.59
CA TYR A 127 -4.40 3.48 -15.03
C TYR A 127 -4.65 2.00 -15.35
N SER A 128 -4.02 1.07 -14.64
CA SER A 128 -4.26 -0.36 -14.83
C SER A 128 -5.69 -0.77 -14.44
N LEU A 129 -6.24 -0.19 -13.37
CA LEU A 129 -7.61 -0.43 -12.93
C LEU A 129 -8.64 0.09 -13.95
N ARG A 130 -8.26 1.08 -14.77
CA ARG A 130 -9.08 1.63 -15.86
C ARG A 130 -8.85 0.94 -17.21
N GLY A 131 -7.98 -0.07 -17.26
CA GLY A 131 -7.62 -0.77 -18.51
C GLY A 131 -6.68 0.02 -19.43
N GLU A 132 -6.13 1.15 -18.96
CA GLU A 132 -5.24 2.02 -19.73
C GLU A 132 -3.79 1.52 -19.66
N LYS A 133 -3.55 0.33 -20.23
CA LYS A 133 -2.29 -0.43 -20.10
C LYS A 133 -1.03 0.40 -20.41
N GLU A 134 -0.98 1.07 -21.55
CA GLU A 134 0.20 1.86 -21.94
C GLU A 134 0.54 2.98 -20.95
N LYS A 135 -0.49 3.67 -20.44
CA LYS A 135 -0.29 4.70 -19.41
C LYS A 135 0.15 4.09 -18.10
N ALA A 136 -0.41 2.95 -17.72
CA ALA A 136 -0.01 2.23 -16.51
C ALA A 136 1.48 1.90 -16.55
N TYR A 137 1.96 1.24 -17.61
CA TYR A 137 3.37 0.84 -17.71
C TYR A 137 4.33 2.01 -17.89
N LYS A 138 3.92 3.10 -18.52
CA LYS A 138 4.71 4.34 -18.53
C LYS A 138 5.09 4.80 -17.12
N HIS A 139 4.16 4.72 -16.18
CA HIS A 139 4.40 5.10 -14.79
C HIS A 139 5.10 4.00 -13.99
N LEU A 140 4.70 2.73 -14.14
CA LEU A 140 5.33 1.61 -13.43
C LEU A 140 6.82 1.43 -13.78
N ARG A 141 7.21 1.69 -15.04
CA ARG A 141 8.63 1.69 -15.46
C ARG A 141 9.44 2.76 -14.71
N LYS A 142 8.90 3.99 -14.59
CA LYS A 142 9.55 5.05 -13.81
C LYS A 142 9.66 4.69 -12.33
N PHE A 143 8.60 4.10 -11.77
CA PHE A 143 8.65 3.62 -10.40
C PHE A 143 9.74 2.55 -10.19
N ALA A 144 9.93 1.67 -11.16
CA ALA A 144 10.94 0.62 -11.07
C ALA A 144 12.39 1.14 -11.01
N ASP A 145 12.64 2.43 -11.28
CA ASP A 145 13.97 3.06 -11.13
C ASP A 145 14.33 3.41 -9.68
N VAL A 146 13.42 3.21 -8.71
CA VAL A 146 13.73 3.44 -7.27
C VAL A 146 14.95 2.64 -6.81
N LYS A 147 15.78 3.26 -5.96
CA LYS A 147 17.05 2.64 -5.51
C LYS A 147 16.83 1.49 -4.52
N VAL A 148 15.85 1.63 -3.64
CA VAL A 148 15.54 0.69 -2.56
C VAL A 148 14.06 0.36 -2.62
N CYS A 149 13.73 -0.92 -2.46
CA CYS A 149 12.35 -1.38 -2.36
C CYS A 149 12.11 -1.98 -0.96
N PRO A 150 11.17 -1.44 -0.16
CA PRO A 150 10.86 -1.96 1.16
C PRO A 150 9.97 -3.21 1.10
N LEU A 151 10.08 -4.08 2.11
CA LEU A 151 9.29 -5.33 2.20
C LEU A 151 7.78 -5.10 2.07
N PHE A 152 7.24 -4.06 2.70
CA PHE A 152 5.79 -3.79 2.65
C PHE A 152 5.29 -3.64 1.22
N LEU A 153 6.11 -3.08 0.32
CA LEU A 153 5.72 -2.87 -1.07
C LEU A 153 5.81 -4.15 -1.87
N ILE A 154 6.81 -5.00 -1.64
CA ILE A 154 6.89 -6.34 -2.22
C ILE A 154 5.64 -7.14 -1.86
N THR A 155 5.25 -7.11 -0.58
CA THR A 155 4.04 -7.78 -0.09
C THR A 155 2.77 -7.19 -0.71
N ASP A 156 2.65 -5.86 -0.79
CA ASP A 156 1.51 -5.19 -1.43
C ASP A 156 1.39 -5.58 -2.91
N MET A 157 2.46 -5.45 -3.71
CA MET A 157 2.46 -5.84 -5.13
C MET A 157 2.11 -7.32 -5.32
N LYS A 158 2.57 -8.19 -4.42
CA LYS A 158 2.32 -9.63 -4.47
C LYS A 158 0.87 -9.98 -4.16
N TYR A 159 0.29 -9.42 -3.10
CA TYR A 159 -0.97 -9.90 -2.53
C TYR A 159 -2.17 -8.96 -2.72
N SER A 160 -1.93 -7.67 -2.91
CA SER A 160 -3.01 -6.69 -3.01
C SER A 160 -3.85 -6.91 -4.26
N PRO A 161 -5.18 -6.93 -4.15
CA PRO A 161 -6.06 -7.16 -5.30
C PRO A 161 -6.04 -6.01 -6.32
N VAL A 162 -5.47 -4.85 -5.97
CA VAL A 162 -5.31 -3.72 -6.91
C VAL A 162 -4.35 -4.06 -8.06
N TYR A 163 -3.48 -5.06 -7.91
CA TYR A 163 -2.57 -5.55 -8.94
C TYR A 163 -3.09 -6.78 -9.69
N ASP A 164 -4.32 -7.23 -9.45
CA ASP A 164 -4.84 -8.48 -10.04
C ASP A 164 -4.77 -8.50 -11.57
N SER A 165 -5.08 -7.37 -12.22
CA SER A 165 -5.01 -7.24 -13.69
C SER A 165 -3.58 -7.22 -14.24
N LEU A 166 -2.60 -6.90 -13.41
CA LEU A 166 -1.18 -6.78 -13.80
C LEU A 166 -0.39 -8.07 -13.53
N ARG A 167 -0.77 -8.86 -12.54
CA ARG A 167 0.08 -9.95 -12.00
C ARG A 167 0.49 -11.03 -13.01
N ASN A 168 -0.34 -11.27 -14.03
CA ASN A 168 -0.08 -12.26 -15.07
C ASN A 168 0.65 -11.69 -16.30
N ASP A 169 0.90 -10.38 -16.33
CA ASP A 169 1.58 -9.73 -17.42
C ASP A 169 3.10 -9.86 -17.29
N GLU A 170 3.78 -10.25 -18.37
CA GLU A 170 5.22 -10.52 -18.37
C GLU A 170 6.05 -9.31 -17.97
N GLU A 171 5.64 -8.11 -18.40
CA GLU A 171 6.34 -6.88 -18.07
C GLU A 171 6.21 -6.58 -16.57
N PHE A 172 5.02 -6.74 -15.99
CA PHE A 172 4.83 -6.57 -14.55
C PHE A 172 5.63 -7.60 -13.75
N GLN A 173 5.69 -8.85 -14.20
CA GLN A 173 6.52 -9.88 -13.55
C GLN A 173 8.00 -9.53 -13.59
N ALA A 174 8.50 -8.98 -14.70
CA ALA A 174 9.88 -8.50 -14.80
C ALA A 174 10.15 -7.33 -13.86
N LEU A 175 9.24 -6.35 -13.79
CA LEU A 175 9.32 -5.21 -12.87
C LEU A 175 9.30 -5.67 -11.40
N TYR A 176 8.39 -6.58 -11.04
CA TYR A 176 8.31 -7.15 -9.70
C TYR A 176 9.60 -7.89 -9.31
N LYS A 177 10.15 -8.74 -10.19
CA LYS A 177 11.42 -9.45 -9.93
C LYS A 177 12.59 -8.48 -9.71
N ASN A 178 12.67 -7.39 -10.47
CA ASN A 178 13.69 -6.35 -10.28
C ASN A 178 13.56 -5.69 -8.90
N LEU A 179 12.34 -5.29 -8.51
CA LEU A 179 12.08 -4.69 -7.20
C LEU A 179 12.36 -5.65 -6.04
N GLU A 180 11.98 -6.92 -6.19
CA GLU A 180 12.27 -7.98 -5.22
C GLU A 180 13.77 -8.19 -5.06
N ALA A 181 14.55 -8.20 -6.16
CA ALA A 181 16.00 -8.29 -6.11
C ALA A 181 16.63 -7.11 -5.34
N LYS A 182 16.11 -5.88 -5.51
CA LYS A 182 16.56 -4.70 -4.75
C LYS A 182 16.29 -4.85 -3.25
N TYR A 183 15.11 -5.37 -2.88
CA TYR A 183 14.80 -5.68 -1.49
C TYR A 183 15.77 -6.71 -0.89
N GLN A 184 15.99 -7.83 -1.61
CA GLN A 184 16.88 -8.90 -1.14
C GLN A 184 18.33 -8.43 -0.97
N ALA A 185 18.84 -7.63 -1.91
CA ALA A 185 20.17 -7.06 -1.83
C ALA A 185 20.35 -6.18 -0.57
N GLU A 186 19.38 -5.32 -0.26
CA GLU A 186 19.42 -4.48 0.95
C GLU A 186 19.27 -5.30 2.24
N SER A 187 18.38 -6.30 2.25
CA SER A 187 18.20 -7.21 3.39
C SER A 187 19.51 -7.93 3.73
N GLU A 188 20.18 -8.47 2.71
CA GLU A 188 21.46 -9.17 2.86
C GLU A 188 22.59 -8.22 3.29
N ARG A 189 22.61 -6.98 2.75
CA ARG A 189 23.57 -5.95 3.15
C ARG A 189 23.42 -5.62 4.65
N VAL A 190 22.19 -5.44 5.12
CA VAL A 190 21.89 -5.14 6.53
C VAL A 190 22.24 -6.33 7.41
N ARG A 191 21.89 -7.57 7.02
CA ARG A 191 22.24 -8.79 7.76
C ARG A 191 23.75 -8.88 8.00
N LYS A 192 24.57 -8.76 6.94
CA LYS A 192 26.03 -8.79 7.06
C LYS A 192 26.57 -7.66 7.94
N TRP A 193 25.96 -6.47 7.88
CA TRP A 193 26.36 -5.36 8.74
C TRP A 193 26.09 -5.67 10.22
N ILE A 194 24.93 -6.22 10.56
CA ILE A 194 24.57 -6.59 11.94
C ILE A 194 25.48 -7.73 12.45
N GLU A 195 25.80 -8.73 11.62
CA GLU A 195 26.73 -9.82 11.95
C GLU A 195 28.13 -9.28 12.28
N LYS A 196 28.64 -8.34 11.48
CA LYS A 196 29.92 -7.66 11.76
C LYS A 196 29.93 -6.88 13.07
N GLN A 197 28.75 -6.48 13.56
CA GLN A 197 28.61 -5.78 14.84
C GLN A 197 28.41 -6.75 16.02
N GLY A 198 28.36 -8.06 15.80
CA GLY A 198 28.12 -9.07 16.85
C GLY A 198 26.72 -8.99 17.47
N LYS A 199 25.73 -8.48 16.71
CA LYS A 199 24.35 -8.26 17.17
C LYS A 199 23.35 -9.27 16.60
N LEU A 200 23.86 -10.37 16.02
CA LEU A 200 23.12 -11.45 15.40
C LEU A 200 23.50 -12.77 16.06
#